data_AF-X1Q765-F1
#
_entry.id   AF-X1Q765-F1
#
_cell.length_a   1.000
_cell.length_b   1.000
_cell.length_c   1.000
_cell.angle_alpha   90.00
_cell.angle_beta   90.00
_cell.angle_gamma   90.00
#
_symmetry.space_group_name_H-M   'P 1'
#
loop_
_entity.id
_entity.type
_entity.pdbx_description
1 polymer ?
#
loop_
_entity_poly.entity_id
_entity_poly.type
_entity_poly.pdbx_seq_one_letter_code
_entity_poly.pdbx_strand_id
1 'polypeptide(L)'
;MTKEEILAMEAGRELDELVATQIKGEPKPDYVVENVLDLQLTGDPAKSLGGNWLFLCEYDKGDIPTWYSLPFSTDISAAWPVAVKMGLALFPLNNKDWGCCKASHIYHVELGQDHYADPNLVICRE
;
A
#
# COMPACT_ATOMS: atom_id res chain seq x y z
N MET A 1 -1.88 2.50 -18.86
CA MET A 1 -1.63 3.50 -17.80
C MET A 1 -0.20 3.97 -17.90
N THR A 2 0.01 5.27 -17.95
CA THR A 2 1.31 5.95 -18.03
C THR A 2 1.86 6.23 -16.63
N LYS A 3 3.13 6.62 -16.54
CA LYS A 3 3.75 6.96 -15.25
C LYS A 3 3.12 8.21 -14.65
N GLU A 4 2.82 9.18 -15.50
CA GLU A 4 2.22 10.47 -15.15
C GLU A 4 0.81 10.27 -14.60
N GLU A 5 0.03 9.37 -15.20
CA GLU A 5 -1.29 8.98 -14.68
C GLU A 5 -1.20 8.39 -13.28
N ILE A 6 -0.24 7.48 -13.01
CA ILE A 6 -0.05 6.86 -11.69
C ILE A 6 0.33 7.91 -10.63
N LEU A 7 1.25 8.82 -10.97
CA LEU A 7 1.70 9.85 -10.04
C LEU A 7 0.60 10.85 -9.68
N ALA A 8 -0.36 11.06 -10.57
CA ALA A 8 -1.52 11.92 -10.33
C ALA A 8 -2.66 11.22 -9.59
N MET A 9 -2.57 9.92 -9.31
CA MET A 9 -3.62 9.20 -8.60
C MET A 9 -3.70 9.63 -7.13
N GLU A 10 -4.91 9.84 -6.65
CA GLU A 10 -5.15 10.02 -5.23
C GLU A 10 -4.98 8.69 -4.48
N ALA A 11 -4.62 8.79 -3.19
CA ALA A 11 -4.62 7.64 -2.30
C ALA A 11 -6.02 7.04 -2.21
N GLY A 12 -6.12 5.71 -2.27
CA GLY A 12 -7.39 5.01 -2.24
C GLY A 12 -7.39 3.72 -3.05
N ARG A 13 -8.59 3.16 -3.21
CA ARG A 13 -8.79 1.78 -3.71
C ARG A 13 -8.17 1.52 -5.07
N GLU A 14 -8.28 2.46 -6.01
CA GLU A 14 -7.76 2.26 -7.36
C GLU A 14 -6.22 2.15 -7.35
N LEU A 15 -5.54 3.01 -6.60
CA LEU A 15 -4.10 2.95 -6.41
C LEU A 15 -3.69 1.67 -5.66
N ASP A 16 -4.45 1.28 -4.64
CA ASP A 16 -4.19 0.07 -3.85
C ASP A 16 -4.33 -1.22 -4.69
N GLU A 17 -5.35 -1.30 -5.55
CA GLU A 17 -5.52 -2.42 -6.48
C GLU A 17 -4.37 -2.48 -7.50
N LEU A 18 -3.86 -1.34 -7.95
CA LEU A 18 -2.67 -1.28 -8.80
C LEU A 18 -1.42 -1.76 -8.07
N VAL A 19 -1.23 -1.39 -6.80
CA VAL A 19 -0.10 -1.88 -5.99
C VAL A 19 -0.19 -3.39 -5.80
N ALA A 20 -1.37 -3.93 -5.49
CA ALA A 20 -1.60 -5.36 -5.36
C ALA A 20 -1.27 -6.13 -6.66
N THR A 21 -1.76 -5.63 -7.80
CA THR A 21 -1.59 -6.30 -9.09
C THR A 21 -0.19 -6.12 -9.68
N GLN A 22 0.34 -4.90 -9.74
CA GLN A 22 1.58 -4.58 -10.46
C GLN A 22 2.83 -4.72 -9.59
N ILE A 23 2.77 -4.31 -8.32
CA ILE A 23 3.94 -4.32 -7.44
C ILE A 23 4.02 -5.64 -6.66
N LYS A 24 2.90 -6.11 -6.11
CA LYS A 24 2.86 -7.39 -5.39
C LYS A 24 2.73 -8.58 -6.34
N GLY A 25 2.21 -8.36 -7.55
CA GLY A 25 2.12 -9.39 -8.59
C GLY A 25 0.94 -10.33 -8.39
N GLU A 26 -0.05 -9.94 -7.58
CA GLU A 26 -1.21 -10.77 -7.26
C GLU A 26 -2.47 -10.21 -7.95
N PRO A 27 -3.02 -10.92 -8.95
CA PRO A 27 -4.26 -10.49 -9.60
C PRO A 27 -5.43 -10.51 -8.62
N LYS A 28 -6.44 -9.68 -8.88
CA LYS A 28 -7.69 -9.70 -8.13
C LYS A 28 -8.32 -11.09 -8.25
N PRO A 29 -8.62 -11.78 -7.13
CA PRO A 29 -9.26 -13.08 -7.22
C PRO A 29 -10.70 -12.96 -7.75
N ASP A 30 -11.17 -14.01 -8.42
CA ASP A 30 -12.50 -14.10 -9.03
C ASP A 30 -13.41 -15.15 -8.35
N TYR A 31 -12.87 -15.92 -7.40
CA TYR A 31 -13.62 -16.89 -6.63
C TYR A 31 -14.35 -16.25 -5.44
N VAL A 32 -15.46 -16.88 -5.05
CA VAL A 32 -16.25 -16.49 -3.87
C VAL A 32 -15.83 -17.36 -2.70
N VAL A 33 -15.70 -16.76 -1.53
CA VAL A 33 -15.47 -17.46 -0.27
C VAL A 33 -16.81 -17.60 0.47
N GLU A 34 -17.07 -18.75 1.07
CA GLU A 34 -18.26 -18.97 1.90
C GLU A 34 -18.05 -18.45 3.33
N ASN A 35 -19.14 -18.13 4.04
CA ASN A 35 -19.13 -17.70 5.45
C ASN A 35 -18.30 -16.44 5.74
N VAL A 36 -18.20 -15.55 4.76
CA VAL A 36 -17.32 -14.37 4.81
C VAL A 36 -17.76 -13.36 5.83
N LEU A 37 -19.08 -13.18 5.97
CA LEU A 37 -19.63 -12.32 7.00
C LEU A 37 -19.26 -12.83 8.40
N ASP A 38 -19.34 -14.15 8.64
CA ASP A 38 -18.96 -14.74 9.92
C ASP A 38 -17.46 -14.54 10.19
N LEU A 39 -16.61 -14.83 9.20
CA LEU A 39 -15.17 -14.61 9.28
C LEU A 39 -14.82 -13.14 9.59
N GLN A 40 -15.46 -12.21 8.90
CA GLN A 40 -15.29 -10.77 9.13
C GLN A 40 -15.76 -10.35 10.53
N LEU A 41 -16.91 -10.86 11.01
CA LEU A 41 -17.45 -10.56 12.34
C LEU A 41 -16.58 -11.13 13.47
N THR A 42 -15.87 -12.24 13.22
CA THR A 42 -14.89 -12.80 14.17
C THR A 42 -13.53 -12.11 14.14
N GLY A 43 -13.34 -11.12 13.24
CA GLY A 43 -12.10 -10.34 13.12
C GLY A 43 -11.00 -11.00 12.29
N ASP A 44 -11.28 -12.11 11.61
CA ASP A 44 -10.34 -12.75 10.68
C ASP A 44 -10.94 -12.88 9.28
N PRO A 45 -11.06 -11.77 8.53
CA PRO A 45 -11.63 -11.80 7.19
C PRO A 45 -10.82 -12.70 6.26
N ALA A 46 -11.51 -13.31 5.30
CA ALA A 46 -10.88 -14.16 4.31
C ALA A 46 -9.83 -13.39 3.49
N LYS A 47 -8.67 -14.01 3.27
CA LYS A 47 -7.50 -13.42 2.61
C LYS A 47 -7.18 -14.22 1.36
N SER A 48 -6.66 -13.56 0.33
CA SER A 48 -6.10 -14.27 -0.82
C SER A 48 -4.83 -15.03 -0.43
N LEU A 49 -4.36 -15.92 -1.30
CA LEU A 49 -3.15 -16.72 -1.06
C LEU A 49 -1.91 -15.86 -0.77
N GLY A 50 -1.75 -14.74 -1.48
CA GLY A 50 -0.66 -13.79 -1.26
C GLY A 50 -0.94 -12.77 -0.16
N GLY A 51 -2.13 -12.80 0.43
CA GLY A 51 -2.55 -11.91 1.52
C GLY A 51 -2.74 -10.44 1.13
N ASN A 52 -2.69 -10.09 -0.16
CA ASN A 52 -2.83 -8.69 -0.61
C ASN A 52 -4.28 -8.30 -0.90
N TRP A 53 -5.20 -9.26 -0.84
CA TRP A 53 -6.63 -9.04 -0.99
C TRP A 53 -7.39 -9.60 0.20
N LEU A 54 -8.40 -8.85 0.64
CA LEU A 54 -9.38 -9.23 1.64
C LEU A 54 -10.74 -9.39 0.97
N PHE A 55 -11.44 -10.46 1.29
CA PHE A 55 -12.81 -10.65 0.84
C PHE A 55 -13.75 -10.14 1.94
N LEU A 56 -14.46 -9.04 1.67
CA LEU A 56 -15.23 -8.32 2.68
C LEU A 56 -16.65 -8.05 2.20
N CYS A 57 -17.58 -8.00 3.14
CA CYS A 57 -18.93 -7.46 2.95
C CYS A 57 -18.93 -5.99 3.39
N GLU A 58 -19.29 -5.09 2.48
CA GLU A 58 -19.52 -3.68 2.81
C GLU A 58 -21.02 -3.45 3.06
N TYR A 59 -21.36 -3.09 4.30
CA TYR A 59 -22.73 -2.81 4.73
C TYR A 59 -23.44 -1.79 3.82
N ASP A 60 -22.74 -0.74 3.41
CA ASP A 60 -23.29 0.33 2.57
C ASP A 60 -23.47 -0.07 1.09
N LYS A 61 -23.02 -1.27 0.70
CA LYS A 61 -23.13 -1.80 -0.68
C LYS A 61 -24.03 -3.03 -0.78
N GLY A 62 -24.95 -3.19 0.18
CA GLY A 62 -25.94 -4.27 0.16
C GLY A 62 -25.35 -5.63 0.51
N ASP A 63 -24.29 -5.65 1.36
CA ASP A 63 -23.65 -6.86 1.87
C ASP A 63 -23.13 -7.83 0.79
N ILE A 64 -22.89 -7.34 -0.43
CA ILE A 64 -22.33 -8.14 -1.52
C ILE A 64 -20.84 -8.39 -1.22
N PRO A 65 -20.43 -9.64 -0.95
CA PRO A 65 -19.02 -9.93 -0.67
C PRO A 65 -18.16 -9.66 -1.90
N THR A 66 -17.04 -8.95 -1.72
CA THR A 66 -16.12 -8.61 -2.82
C THR A 66 -14.69 -8.56 -2.35
N TRP A 67 -13.76 -8.82 -3.28
CA TRP A 67 -12.33 -8.66 -3.06
C TRP A 67 -11.94 -7.18 -3.07
N TYR A 68 -11.27 -6.77 -2.00
CA TYR A 68 -10.63 -5.47 -1.83
C TYR A 68 -9.15 -5.67 -1.60
N SER A 69 -8.31 -4.87 -2.24
CA SER A 69 -6.89 -4.84 -1.92
C SER A 69 -6.66 -4.36 -0.49
N LEU A 70 -5.51 -4.72 0.10
CA LEU A 70 -5.07 -4.05 1.32
C LEU A 70 -4.89 -2.53 1.08
N PRO A 71 -5.07 -1.70 2.13
CA PRO A 71 -4.98 -0.25 2.03
C PRO A 71 -3.53 0.26 1.90
N PHE A 72 -2.82 -0.12 0.84
CA PHE A 72 -1.40 0.17 0.64
C PHE A 72 -1.04 1.66 0.64
N SER A 73 -1.97 2.53 0.24
CA SER A 73 -1.77 3.98 0.12
C SER A 73 -2.21 4.76 1.36
N THR A 74 -2.96 4.13 2.28
CA THR A 74 -3.57 4.81 3.44
C THR A 74 -3.20 4.17 4.79
N ASP A 75 -2.71 2.92 4.79
CA ASP A 75 -2.24 2.22 5.98
C ASP A 75 -0.74 1.90 5.87
N ILE A 76 0.04 2.41 6.83
CA ILE A 76 1.49 2.25 6.84
C ILE A 76 1.93 0.78 7.02
N SER A 77 1.16 -0.03 7.73
CA SER A 77 1.47 -1.45 7.95
C SER A 77 1.31 -2.23 6.65
N ALA A 78 0.31 -1.90 5.84
CA ALA A 78 0.14 -2.45 4.50
C ALA A 78 1.20 -1.92 3.52
N ALA A 79 1.56 -0.64 3.59
CA ALA A 79 2.58 -0.02 2.74
C ALA A 79 3.99 -0.57 2.99
N TRP A 80 4.30 -0.95 4.24
CA TRP A 80 5.65 -1.29 4.66
C TRP A 80 6.28 -2.46 3.87
N PRO A 81 5.60 -3.62 3.69
CA PRO A 81 6.10 -4.69 2.83
C PRO A 81 6.35 -4.28 1.38
N VAL A 82 5.66 -3.25 0.87
CA VAL A 82 5.87 -2.72 -0.49
C VAL A 82 7.19 -1.95 -0.53
N ALA A 83 7.42 -1.05 0.42
CA ALA A 83 8.67 -0.28 0.53
C ALA A 83 9.89 -1.20 0.66
N VAL A 84 9.80 -2.23 1.51
CA VAL A 84 10.87 -3.24 1.66
C VAL A 84 11.15 -3.97 0.34
N LYS A 85 10.10 -4.38 -0.39
CA LYS A 85 10.26 -5.01 -1.71
C LYS A 85 10.95 -4.10 -2.73
N MET A 86 10.74 -2.79 -2.62
CA MET A 86 11.40 -1.77 -3.45
C MET A 86 12.82 -1.41 -2.98
N GLY A 87 13.29 -2.00 -1.88
CA GLY A 87 14.60 -1.72 -1.29
C GLY A 87 14.67 -0.35 -0.63
N LEU A 88 13.54 0.13 -0.10
CA LEU A 88 13.41 1.40 0.60
C LEU A 88 13.37 1.18 2.11
N ALA A 89 14.02 2.07 2.86
CA ALA A 89 13.82 2.21 4.30
C ALA A 89 13.03 3.50 4.57
N LEU A 90 12.03 3.41 5.44
CA LEU A 90 11.17 4.53 5.83
C LEU A 90 11.39 4.82 7.32
N PHE A 91 11.42 6.10 7.70
CA PHE A 91 11.53 6.50 9.10
C PHE A 91 10.78 7.81 9.35
N PRO A 92 10.09 7.94 10.50
CA PRO A 92 9.38 9.17 10.84
C PRO A 92 10.39 10.28 11.17
N LEU A 93 10.04 11.51 10.78
CA LEU A 93 10.78 12.73 11.12
C LEU A 93 10.06 13.48 12.24
N ASN A 94 10.80 14.27 13.02
CA ASN A 94 10.24 15.04 14.16
C ASN A 94 9.20 16.09 13.74
N ASN A 95 9.20 16.50 12.47
CA ASN A 95 8.24 17.43 11.90
C ASN A 95 6.94 16.76 11.41
N LYS A 96 6.75 15.46 11.69
CA LYS A 96 5.62 14.61 11.25
C LYS A 96 5.66 14.18 9.78
N ASP A 97 6.75 14.50 9.07
CA ASP A 97 7.00 13.94 7.74
C ASP A 97 7.67 12.57 7.83
N TRP A 98 7.96 12.00 6.66
CA TRP A 98 8.70 10.76 6.54
C TRP A 98 10.01 10.98 5.77
N GLY A 99 11.06 10.32 6.23
CA GLY A 99 12.26 10.08 5.44
C GLY A 99 12.13 8.76 4.70
N CYS A 100 12.58 8.74 3.46
CA CYS A 100 12.75 7.52 2.68
C CYS A 100 14.21 7.41 2.26
N CYS A 101 14.84 6.24 2.37
CA CYS A 101 16.17 6.03 1.81
C CYS A 101 16.20 4.78 0.93
N LYS A 102 16.99 4.88 -0.14
CA LYS A 102 17.40 3.76 -0.98
C LYS A 102 18.92 3.65 -0.85
N ALA A 103 19.51 2.50 -1.17
CA ALA A 103 20.97 2.38 -1.19
C ALA A 103 21.64 3.61 -1.84
N SER A 104 22.50 4.29 -1.07
CA SER A 104 23.23 5.52 -1.44
C SER A 104 22.43 6.84 -1.55
N HIS A 105 21.14 6.88 -1.26
CA HIS A 105 20.31 8.10 -1.38
C HIS A 105 19.29 8.22 -0.24
N ILE A 106 19.12 9.44 0.29
CA ILE A 106 18.03 9.79 1.21
C ILE A 106 17.12 10.81 0.52
N TYR A 107 15.82 10.61 0.66
CA TYR A 107 14.74 11.41 0.11
C TYR A 107 13.90 11.91 1.29
N HIS A 108 13.54 13.19 1.27
CA HIS A 108 12.49 13.73 2.13
C HIS A 108 11.14 13.45 1.46
N VAL A 109 10.20 12.90 2.22
CA VAL A 109 8.85 12.60 1.77
C VAL A 109 7.91 13.56 2.47
N GLU A 110 7.63 14.69 1.81
CA GLU A 110 6.63 15.66 2.24
C GLU A 110 5.28 15.26 1.63
N LEU A 111 4.23 15.16 2.46
CA LEU A 111 2.88 14.84 2.01
C LEU A 111 2.28 16.07 1.30
N GLY A 112 2.55 16.23 0.00
CA GLY A 112 1.93 17.27 -0.84
C GLY A 112 2.87 18.05 -1.77
N GLN A 113 4.16 17.74 -1.83
CA GLN A 113 5.10 18.31 -2.79
C GLN A 113 5.95 17.23 -3.49
N ASP A 114 6.42 17.53 -4.70
CA ASP A 114 7.33 16.66 -5.46
C ASP A 114 8.61 16.38 -4.67
N HIS A 115 8.95 15.10 -4.57
CA HIS A 115 10.11 14.59 -3.83
C HIS A 115 11.42 15.24 -4.30
N TYR A 116 12.09 15.98 -3.43
CA TYR A 116 13.48 16.39 -3.64
C TYR A 116 14.42 15.48 -2.85
N ALA A 117 15.43 14.93 -3.52
CA ALA A 117 16.58 14.38 -2.81
C ALA A 117 17.27 15.55 -2.11
N ASP A 118 17.33 15.55 -0.78
CA ASP A 118 18.13 16.54 -0.06
C ASP A 118 19.61 16.18 -0.23
N PRO A 119 20.40 16.95 -1.00
CA PRO A 119 21.81 16.65 -1.23
C PRO A 119 22.65 16.72 0.06
N ASN A 120 22.09 17.25 1.17
CA ASN A 120 22.78 17.31 2.46
C ASN A 120 22.58 16.06 3.33
N LEU A 121 21.67 15.15 2.97
CA LEU A 121 21.48 13.86 3.66
C LEU A 121 22.25 12.75 2.92
N VAL A 122 23.55 12.68 3.20
CA VAL A 122 24.43 11.62 2.71
C VAL A 122 24.52 10.52 3.77
N ILE A 123 24.27 9.26 3.38
CA ILE A 123 24.63 8.10 4.22
C ILE A 123 26.16 8.03 4.21
N CYS A 124 26.80 8.46 5.31
CA CYS A 124 28.23 8.19 5.51
C CYS A 124 28.45 6.68 5.49
N ARG A 125 29.25 6.20 4.54
CA ARG A 125 29.81 4.84 4.60
C ARG A 125 31.01 4.89 5.54
N GLU A 126 31.02 4.03 6.56
CA GLU A 126 32.26 3.65 7.25
C GLU A 126 33.13 2.77 6.34
#